data_AF-A0AAN6F2F0-F1
#
_entry.id   AF-A0AAN6F2F0-F1
#
_cell.length_a   1.000
_cell.length_b   1.000
_cell.length_c   1.000
_cell.angle_alpha   90.00
_cell.angle_beta   90.00
_cell.angle_gamma   90.00
#
_symmetry.space_group_name_H-M   'P 1'
#
loop_
_entity.id
_entity.type
_entity.pdbx_description
1 polymer ?
#
loop_
_entity_poly.entity_id
_entity_poly.type
_entity_poly.pdbx_seq_one_letter_code
_entity_poly.pdbx_strand_id
1 'polypeptide(L)'
;MVAEKKWSDAKEFYSKGIAVLVDKSEDKWDKPADMEAEMKQRKALEEQLYTNRALCNLELKNYRSTILDCAAAIRINPSNVKAHYRSASALLALDKVLEALDVASRGAKIDPDNTPLKNLLERIRTRAKAKEEQDRRRQAELRRKQQEKAALEAALKARKLSVRGSKHPPNLEDAVIHLSPDPASPTSTLEFPVMLLYPMHNQSDFIKAWSEKDTINQHLDYILPLPWDTKNEYQPDTVECYMDTISGGLVKIGKKLTLLEALSNGKTEIVDGLVRIYVVPTSMAAQWIEEVKRKMGR
;
A
#
# COMPACT_ATOMS: atom_id res chain seq x y z
N MET A 1 29.53 23.97 -35.41
CA MET A 1 28.26 24.54 -34.92
C MET A 1 27.18 23.49 -35.11
N VAL A 2 26.66 22.89 -34.03
CA VAL A 2 25.56 21.92 -34.12
C VAL A 2 24.29 22.72 -34.41
N ALA A 3 23.64 22.48 -35.55
CA ALA A 3 22.39 23.15 -35.90
C ALA A 3 21.35 22.92 -34.79
N GLU A 4 20.79 24.00 -34.26
CA GLU A 4 19.77 23.95 -33.24
C GLU A 4 18.53 23.23 -33.79
N LYS A 5 18.14 22.12 -33.16
CA LYS A 5 17.01 21.31 -33.63
C LYS A 5 15.69 21.95 -33.18
N LYS A 6 15.08 22.75 -34.06
CA LYS A 6 13.81 23.46 -33.81
C LYS A 6 12.59 22.55 -33.96
N TRP A 7 12.39 21.63 -33.01
CA TRP A 7 11.29 20.65 -33.05
C TRP A 7 9.89 21.27 -32.96
N SER A 8 9.76 22.40 -32.26
CA SER A 8 8.48 23.12 -32.13
C SER A 8 8.02 23.68 -33.47
N ASP A 9 8.92 24.37 -34.17
CA ASP A 9 8.63 24.95 -35.49
C ASP A 9 8.31 23.85 -36.50
N ALA A 10 9.11 22.77 -36.51
CA ALA A 10 8.86 21.61 -37.37
C ALA A 10 7.47 20.99 -37.12
N LYS A 11 7.07 20.83 -35.85
CA LYS A 11 5.73 20.35 -35.48
C LYS A 11 4.63 21.27 -36.03
N GLU A 12 4.83 22.59 -36.00
CA GLU A 12 3.86 23.54 -36.53
C GLU A 12 3.72 23.42 -38.06
N PHE A 13 4.84 23.34 -38.79
CA PHE A 13 4.82 23.13 -40.24
C PHE A 13 4.13 21.82 -40.63
N TYR A 14 4.43 20.72 -39.94
CA TYR A 14 3.74 19.44 -40.19
C TYR A 14 2.25 19.52 -39.85
N SER A 15 1.86 20.28 -38.83
CA SER A 15 0.45 20.46 -38.48
C SER A 15 -0.31 21.24 -39.54
N LYS A 16 0.30 22.30 -40.09
CA LYS A 16 -0.25 23.06 -41.24
C LYS A 16 -0.35 22.17 -42.49
N GLY A 17 0.68 21.39 -42.78
CA GLY A 17 0.66 20.44 -43.91
C GLY A 17 -0.46 19.40 -43.79
N ILE A 18 -0.66 18.82 -42.61
CA ILE A 18 -1.77 17.88 -42.36
C ILE A 18 -3.12 18.60 -42.52
N ALA A 19 -3.26 19.84 -42.03
CA ALA A 19 -4.49 20.60 -42.17
C ALA A 19 -4.86 20.81 -43.65
N VAL A 20 -3.89 21.19 -44.49
CA VAL A 20 -4.09 21.33 -45.94
C VAL A 20 -4.49 20.00 -46.59
N LEU A 21 -3.87 18.88 -46.18
CA LEU A 21 -4.23 17.57 -46.72
C LEU A 21 -5.56 17.02 -46.22
N VAL A 22 -6.04 17.43 -45.05
CA VAL A 22 -7.34 16.99 -44.49
C VAL A 22 -8.47 17.91 -44.96
N ASP A 23 -8.15 19.15 -45.30
CA ASP A 23 -9.10 20.08 -45.88
C ASP A 23 -9.64 19.52 -47.21
N LYS A 24 -10.94 19.29 -47.23
CA LYS A 24 -11.69 18.82 -48.41
C LYS A 24 -12.48 19.97 -49.05
N SER A 25 -12.30 21.20 -48.57
CA SER A 25 -13.14 22.34 -48.93
C SER A 25 -12.77 23.02 -50.26
N GLU A 26 -11.83 22.47 -51.03
CA GLU A 26 -11.41 23.09 -52.29
C GLU A 26 -11.54 22.18 -53.50
N ASP A 27 -12.67 22.33 -54.21
CA ASP A 27 -12.85 22.02 -55.64
C ASP A 27 -12.25 23.17 -56.50
N LYS A 28 -11.13 23.76 -56.05
CA LYS A 28 -10.52 24.97 -56.65
C LYS A 28 -9.48 24.67 -57.73
N TRP A 29 -9.16 23.41 -57.96
CA TRP A 29 -8.08 22.98 -58.84
C TRP A 29 -8.58 21.95 -59.85
N ASP A 30 -7.99 21.96 -61.04
CA ASP A 30 -8.32 21.02 -62.11
C ASP A 30 -8.14 19.57 -61.64
N LYS A 31 -9.07 18.71 -62.05
CA LYS A 31 -8.99 17.29 -61.71
C LYS A 31 -7.73 16.69 -62.35
N PRO A 32 -6.88 15.99 -61.58
CA PRO A 32 -5.67 15.39 -62.12
C PRO A 32 -6.00 14.35 -63.19
N ALA A 33 -5.12 14.22 -64.17
CA ALA A 33 -5.27 13.27 -65.28
C ALA A 33 -5.30 11.80 -64.80
N ASP A 34 -4.67 11.51 -63.65
CA ASP A 34 -4.71 10.21 -62.97
C ASP A 34 -5.08 10.39 -61.50
N MET A 35 -6.37 10.19 -61.20
CA MET A 35 -6.93 10.31 -59.85
C MET A 35 -6.38 9.25 -58.89
N GLU A 36 -6.03 8.06 -59.38
CA GLU A 36 -5.57 6.96 -58.54
C GLU A 36 -4.12 7.17 -58.10
N ALA A 37 -3.26 7.61 -59.02
CA ALA A 37 -1.90 8.02 -58.70
C ALA A 37 -1.87 9.18 -57.70
N GLU A 38 -2.72 10.20 -57.89
CA GLU A 38 -2.82 11.34 -56.98
C GLU A 38 -3.25 10.90 -55.57
N MET A 39 -4.28 10.05 -55.46
CA MET A 39 -4.73 9.54 -54.16
C MET A 39 -3.64 8.73 -53.45
N LYS A 40 -2.86 7.94 -54.19
CA LYS A 40 -1.74 7.18 -53.63
C LYS A 40 -0.64 8.10 -53.12
N GLN A 41 -0.29 9.14 -53.88
CA GLN A 41 0.69 10.14 -53.47
C GLN A 41 0.22 10.93 -52.24
N ARG A 42 -1.05 11.34 -52.20
CA ARG A 42 -1.65 12.02 -51.04
C ARG A 42 -1.57 11.17 -49.78
N LYS A 43 -1.92 9.88 -49.86
CA LYS A 43 -1.81 8.96 -48.71
C LYS A 43 -0.36 8.78 -48.26
N ALA A 44 0.59 8.64 -49.20
CA ALA A 44 2.00 8.53 -48.86
C ALA A 44 2.54 9.80 -48.18
N LEU A 45 2.12 10.98 -48.65
CA LEU A 45 2.49 12.26 -48.03
C LEU A 45 1.85 12.41 -46.65
N GLU A 46 0.58 12.05 -46.51
CA GLU A 46 -0.14 12.07 -45.23
C GLU A 46 0.53 11.16 -44.19
N GLU A 47 0.91 9.94 -44.57
CA GLU A 47 1.70 9.01 -43.74
C GLU A 47 3.01 9.64 -43.26
N GLN A 48 3.77 10.27 -44.17
CA GLN A 48 5.05 10.91 -43.86
C GLN A 48 4.87 12.08 -42.89
N LEU A 49 3.87 12.92 -43.11
CA LEU A 49 3.58 14.07 -42.25
C LEU A 49 3.19 13.63 -40.84
N TYR A 50 2.30 12.66 -40.68
CA TYR A 50 1.97 12.11 -39.36
C TYR A 50 3.18 11.48 -38.70
N THR A 51 3.96 10.69 -39.45
CA THR A 51 5.18 10.06 -38.93
C THR A 51 6.17 11.11 -38.43
N ASN A 52 6.42 12.17 -39.20
CA ASN A 52 7.37 13.23 -38.84
C ASN A 52 6.85 14.13 -37.72
N ARG A 53 5.55 14.43 -37.66
CA ARG A 53 4.93 15.11 -36.51
C ARG A 53 5.04 14.27 -35.24
N ALA A 54 4.85 12.96 -35.34
CA ALA A 54 5.00 12.04 -34.22
C ALA A 54 6.42 12.07 -33.63
N LEU A 55 7.45 12.20 -34.48
CA LEU A 55 8.84 12.38 -34.04
C LEU A 55 9.02 13.69 -33.27
N CYS A 56 8.55 14.80 -33.82
CA CYS A 56 8.64 16.09 -33.14
C CYS A 56 7.95 16.03 -31.77
N ASN A 57 6.76 15.43 -31.72
CA ASN A 57 6.03 15.23 -30.46
C ASN A 57 6.78 14.30 -29.49
N LEU A 58 7.49 13.28 -29.99
CA LEU A 58 8.25 12.35 -29.15
C LEU A 58 9.46 13.07 -28.51
N GLU A 59 10.20 13.84 -29.29
CA GLU A 59 11.34 14.65 -28.82
C GLU A 59 10.90 15.75 -27.83
N LEU A 60 9.71 16.33 -28.06
CA LEU A 60 9.06 17.27 -27.14
C LEU A 60 8.41 16.59 -25.92
N LYS A 61 8.51 15.26 -25.78
CA LYS A 61 7.89 14.46 -24.70
C LYS A 61 6.35 14.54 -24.64
N ASN A 62 5.71 14.93 -25.74
CA ASN A 62 4.26 14.92 -25.92
C ASN A 62 3.77 13.50 -26.28
N TYR A 63 3.96 12.55 -25.37
CA TYR A 63 3.79 11.12 -25.66
C TYR A 63 2.38 10.74 -26.13
N ARG A 64 1.33 11.37 -25.58
CA ARG A 64 -0.06 11.11 -26.01
C ARG A 64 -0.28 11.54 -27.47
N SER A 65 0.22 12.70 -27.86
CA SER A 65 0.15 13.20 -29.24
C SER A 65 0.96 12.33 -30.19
N THR A 66 2.15 11.85 -29.78
CA THR A 66 2.93 10.86 -30.54
C THR A 66 2.13 9.60 -30.82
N ILE A 67 1.44 9.05 -29.81
CA ILE A 67 0.63 7.84 -29.98
C ILE A 67 -0.49 8.05 -31.00
N LEU A 68 -1.19 9.21 -30.94
CA LEU A 68 -2.25 9.55 -31.89
C LEU A 68 -1.71 9.70 -33.31
N ASP A 69 -0.60 10.40 -33.48
CA ASP A 69 0.05 10.60 -34.78
C ASP A 69 0.53 9.26 -35.37
N CYS A 70 1.15 8.41 -34.55
CA CYS A 70 1.55 7.08 -34.98
C CYS A 70 0.36 6.20 -35.32
N ALA A 71 -0.75 6.27 -34.57
CA ALA A 71 -1.97 5.53 -34.88
C ALA A 71 -2.59 5.96 -36.22
N ALA A 72 -2.55 7.25 -36.55
CA ALA A 72 -2.96 7.76 -37.85
C ALA A 72 -2.04 7.24 -38.98
N ALA A 73 -0.71 7.31 -38.79
CA ALA A 73 0.25 6.79 -39.76
C ALA A 73 0.10 5.27 -39.98
N ILE A 74 -0.08 4.47 -38.92
CA ILE A 74 -0.26 3.01 -39.00
C ILE A 74 -1.58 2.65 -39.68
N ARG A 75 -2.62 3.47 -39.56
CA ARG A 75 -3.89 3.27 -40.27
C ARG A 75 -3.75 3.43 -41.78
N ILE A 76 -2.87 4.34 -42.21
CA ILE A 76 -2.57 4.58 -43.62
C ILE A 76 -1.62 3.49 -44.15
N ASN A 77 -0.54 3.23 -43.41
CA ASN A 77 0.45 2.22 -43.74
C ASN A 77 0.78 1.36 -42.51
N PRO A 78 0.16 0.17 -42.39
CA PRO A 78 0.41 -0.75 -41.29
C PRO A 78 1.86 -1.23 -41.19
N SER A 79 2.60 -1.19 -42.30
CA SER A 79 3.99 -1.64 -42.42
C SER A 79 5.02 -0.57 -42.05
N ASN A 80 4.59 0.61 -41.57
CA ASN A 80 5.51 1.68 -41.17
C ASN A 80 6.18 1.39 -39.82
N VAL A 81 7.38 0.81 -39.89
CA VAL A 81 8.21 0.43 -38.73
C VAL A 81 8.56 1.64 -37.85
N LYS A 82 8.76 2.83 -38.43
CA LYS A 82 9.09 4.06 -37.67
C LYS A 82 7.92 4.49 -36.78
N ALA A 83 6.68 4.37 -37.28
CA ALA A 83 5.49 4.68 -36.50
C ALA A 83 5.31 3.69 -35.33
N HIS A 84 5.53 2.39 -35.56
CA HIS A 84 5.53 1.39 -34.48
C HIS A 84 6.59 1.67 -33.42
N TYR A 85 7.83 1.97 -33.83
CA TYR A 85 8.93 2.30 -32.91
C TYR A 85 8.62 3.54 -32.05
N ARG A 86 8.14 4.62 -32.67
CA ARG A 86 7.82 5.89 -31.97
C ARG A 86 6.64 5.72 -31.02
N SER A 87 5.60 5.00 -31.44
CA SER A 87 4.45 4.68 -30.59
C SER A 87 4.85 3.83 -29.39
N ALA A 88 5.62 2.76 -29.59
CA ALA A 88 6.11 1.92 -28.50
C ALA A 88 7.02 2.69 -27.53
N SER A 89 7.86 3.60 -28.05
CA SER A 89 8.70 4.46 -27.22
C SER A 89 7.87 5.40 -26.34
N ALA A 90 6.83 6.02 -26.92
CA ALA A 90 5.91 6.88 -26.19
C ALA A 90 5.08 6.12 -25.15
N LEU A 91 4.61 4.90 -25.47
CA LEU A 91 3.87 4.05 -24.54
C LEU A 91 4.75 3.59 -23.37
N LEU A 92 6.00 3.20 -23.64
CA LEU A 92 6.96 2.86 -22.60
C LEU A 92 7.23 4.06 -21.67
N ALA A 93 7.35 5.27 -22.22
CA ALA A 93 7.53 6.49 -21.43
C ALA A 93 6.30 6.84 -20.55
N LEU A 94 5.11 6.40 -20.92
CA LEU A 94 3.88 6.50 -20.13
C LEU A 94 3.65 5.31 -19.18
N ASP A 95 4.62 4.40 -19.04
CA ASP A 95 4.52 3.14 -18.27
C ASP A 95 3.35 2.22 -18.70
N LYS A 96 2.89 2.39 -19.94
CA LYS A 96 1.90 1.54 -20.62
C LYS A 96 2.59 0.34 -21.26
N VAL A 97 3.18 -0.50 -20.41
CA VAL A 97 4.15 -1.53 -20.79
C VAL A 97 3.54 -2.61 -21.68
N LEU A 98 2.31 -3.04 -21.39
CA LEU A 98 1.62 -4.08 -22.15
C LEU A 98 1.27 -3.58 -23.56
N GLU A 99 0.73 -2.37 -23.67
CA GLU A 99 0.46 -1.77 -24.98
C GLU A 99 1.76 -1.49 -25.77
N ALA A 100 2.83 -1.07 -25.09
CA ALA A 100 4.13 -0.87 -25.72
C ALA A 100 4.68 -2.19 -26.29
N LEU A 101 4.53 -3.30 -25.56
CA LEU A 101 4.99 -4.63 -25.99
C LEU A 101 4.23 -5.10 -27.23
N ASP A 102 2.91 -4.93 -27.26
CA ASP A 102 2.09 -5.27 -28.43
C ASP A 102 2.54 -4.51 -29.68
N VAL A 103 2.61 -3.18 -29.58
CA VAL A 103 2.97 -2.31 -30.72
C VAL A 103 4.39 -2.59 -31.20
N ALA A 104 5.35 -2.72 -30.29
CA ALA A 104 6.73 -3.02 -30.65
C ALA A 104 6.88 -4.42 -31.28
N SER A 105 6.10 -5.40 -30.81
CA SER A 105 6.10 -6.76 -31.37
C SER A 105 5.52 -6.79 -32.77
N ARG A 106 4.46 -6.00 -33.05
CA ARG A 106 3.93 -5.82 -34.40
C ARG A 106 4.95 -5.19 -35.33
N GLY A 107 5.65 -4.14 -34.90
CA GLY A 107 6.75 -3.54 -35.65
C GLY A 107 7.87 -4.52 -35.97
N ALA A 108 8.26 -5.36 -35.01
CA ALA A 108 9.36 -6.32 -35.18
C ALA A 108 9.00 -7.52 -36.08
N LYS A 109 7.70 -7.81 -36.26
CA LYS A 109 7.25 -8.77 -37.27
C LYS A 109 7.40 -8.23 -38.70
N ILE A 110 7.33 -6.91 -38.87
CA ILE A 110 7.44 -6.26 -40.18
C ILE A 110 8.91 -6.15 -40.60
N ASP A 111 9.77 -5.68 -39.70
CA ASP A 111 11.22 -5.60 -39.90
C ASP A 111 11.94 -6.26 -38.72
N PRO A 112 12.18 -7.59 -38.82
CA PRO A 112 12.88 -8.35 -37.80
C PRO A 112 14.34 -7.96 -37.63
N ASP A 113 14.96 -7.20 -38.54
CA ASP A 113 16.37 -6.82 -38.46
C ASP A 113 16.61 -5.41 -37.93
N ASN A 114 15.53 -4.72 -37.56
CA ASN A 114 15.58 -3.38 -36.99
C ASN A 114 16.24 -3.35 -35.59
N THR A 115 17.53 -2.99 -35.53
CA THR A 115 18.29 -2.88 -34.27
C THR A 115 17.65 -1.93 -33.24
N PRO A 116 17.20 -0.71 -33.60
CA PRO A 116 16.51 0.18 -32.64
C PRO A 116 15.27 -0.47 -32.00
N LEU A 117 14.46 -1.16 -32.81
CA LEU A 117 13.24 -1.79 -32.32
C LEU A 117 13.52 -3.03 -31.45
N LYS A 118 14.54 -3.82 -31.79
CA LYS A 118 15.04 -4.91 -30.92
C LYS A 118 15.45 -4.38 -29.55
N ASN A 119 16.26 -3.31 -29.53
CA ASN A 119 16.71 -2.70 -28.28
C ASN A 119 15.53 -2.14 -27.45
N LEU A 120 14.53 -1.55 -28.12
CA LEU A 120 13.31 -1.08 -27.46
C LEU A 120 12.49 -2.23 -26.88
N LEU A 121 12.31 -3.33 -27.63
CA LEU A 121 11.62 -4.53 -27.16
C LEU A 121 12.27 -5.12 -25.92
N GLU A 122 13.60 -5.21 -25.89
CA GLU A 122 14.33 -5.70 -24.72
C GLU A 122 14.14 -4.80 -23.49
N ARG A 123 14.12 -3.48 -23.69
CA ARG A 123 13.79 -2.53 -22.61
C ARG A 123 12.36 -2.71 -22.11
N ILE A 124 11.39 -2.87 -23.01
CA ILE A 124 9.98 -3.09 -22.66
C ILE A 124 9.82 -4.42 -21.91
N ARG A 125 10.45 -5.50 -22.38
CA ARG A 125 10.41 -6.82 -21.73
C ARG A 125 11.01 -6.79 -20.33
N THR A 126 12.15 -6.12 -20.17
CA THR A 126 12.77 -5.91 -18.86
C THR A 126 11.83 -5.15 -17.92
N ARG A 127 11.21 -4.07 -18.40
CA ARG A 127 10.23 -3.29 -17.62
C ARG A 127 8.98 -4.11 -17.29
N ALA A 128 8.49 -4.95 -18.21
CA ALA A 128 7.33 -5.82 -18.00
C ALA A 128 7.59 -6.83 -16.87
N LYS A 129 8.74 -7.52 -16.92
CA LYS A 129 9.15 -8.45 -15.87
C LYS A 129 9.28 -7.75 -14.50
N ALA A 130 9.84 -6.55 -14.46
CA ALA A 130 9.97 -5.79 -13.22
C ALA A 130 8.60 -5.39 -12.64
N LYS A 131 7.65 -4.99 -13.50
CA LYS A 131 6.29 -4.61 -13.08
C LYS A 131 5.50 -5.82 -12.58
N GLU A 132 5.57 -6.94 -13.30
CA GLU A 132 4.96 -8.21 -12.88
C GLU A 132 5.50 -8.68 -11.53
N GLU A 133 6.82 -8.61 -11.32
CA GLU A 133 7.45 -8.96 -10.04
C GLU A 133 6.97 -8.04 -8.90
N GLN A 134 6.88 -6.73 -9.16
CA GLN A 134 6.38 -5.76 -8.20
C GLN A 134 4.91 -6.03 -7.83
N ASP A 135 4.06 -6.30 -8.83
CA ASP A 135 2.65 -6.61 -8.62
C ASP A 135 2.47 -7.92 -7.84
N ARG A 136 3.28 -8.95 -8.17
CA ARG A 136 3.30 -10.22 -7.44
C ARG A 136 3.68 -10.03 -5.97
N ARG A 137 4.73 -9.24 -5.69
CA ARG A 137 5.14 -8.91 -4.30
C ARG A 137 4.03 -8.19 -3.55
N ARG A 138 3.42 -7.19 -4.18
CA ARG A 138 2.32 -6.42 -3.58
C ARG A 138 1.12 -7.30 -3.25
N GLN A 139 0.74 -8.20 -4.17
CA GLN A 139 -0.36 -9.14 -3.95
C GLN A 139 -0.04 -10.16 -2.84
N ALA A 140 1.19 -10.68 -2.80
CA ALA A 140 1.63 -11.59 -1.75
C ALA A 140 1.61 -10.93 -0.36
N GLU A 141 2.10 -9.69 -0.25
CA GLU A 141 2.06 -8.92 1.00
C GLU A 141 0.62 -8.65 1.45
N LEU A 142 -0.26 -8.25 0.53
CA LEU A 142 -1.68 -8.02 0.83
C LEU A 142 -2.36 -9.30 1.32
N ARG A 143 -2.11 -10.44 0.65
CA ARG A 143 -2.65 -11.75 1.05
C ARG A 143 -2.14 -12.14 2.43
N ARG A 144 -0.85 -11.92 2.73
CA ARG A 144 -0.26 -12.19 4.05
C ARG A 144 -0.94 -11.37 5.14
N LYS A 145 -1.04 -10.05 4.96
CA LYS A 145 -1.73 -9.14 5.90
C LYS A 145 -3.19 -9.53 6.13
N GLN A 146 -3.89 -9.96 5.08
CA GLN A 146 -5.28 -10.44 5.19
C GLN A 146 -5.36 -11.75 5.97
N GLN A 147 -4.45 -12.69 5.74
CA GLN A 147 -4.38 -13.95 6.49
C GLN A 147 -4.05 -13.72 7.96
N GLU A 148 -3.05 -12.88 8.26
CA GLU A 148 -2.67 -12.50 9.63
C GLU A 148 -3.85 -11.86 10.37
N LYS A 149 -4.54 -10.90 9.74
CA LYS A 149 -5.73 -10.26 10.32
C LYS A 149 -6.85 -11.26 10.58
N ALA A 150 -7.16 -12.12 9.59
CA ALA A 150 -8.21 -13.12 9.74
C ALA A 150 -7.86 -14.15 10.83
N ALA A 151 -6.60 -14.54 10.94
CA ALA A 151 -6.12 -15.44 11.98
C ALA A 151 -6.25 -14.81 13.37
N LEU A 152 -5.86 -13.54 13.52
CA LEU A 152 -6.00 -12.79 14.77
C LEU A 152 -7.48 -12.65 15.17
N GLU A 153 -8.37 -12.28 14.24
CA GLU A 153 -9.81 -12.19 14.52
C GLU A 153 -10.40 -13.55 14.93
N ALA A 154 -10.01 -14.64 14.25
CA ALA A 154 -10.43 -15.99 14.61
C ALA A 154 -9.91 -16.40 15.99
N ALA A 155 -8.65 -16.09 16.30
CA ALA A 155 -8.02 -16.37 17.58
C ALA A 155 -8.71 -15.64 18.74
N LEU A 156 -8.97 -14.33 18.59
CA LEU A 156 -9.69 -13.52 19.57
C LEU A 156 -11.10 -14.05 19.83
N LYS A 157 -11.82 -14.40 18.76
CA LYS A 157 -13.18 -14.95 18.84
C LYS A 157 -13.23 -16.32 19.51
N ALA A 158 -12.31 -17.24 19.14
CA ALA A 158 -12.24 -18.58 19.73
C ALA A 158 -11.99 -18.53 21.24
N ARG A 159 -11.22 -17.54 21.69
CA ARG A 159 -10.88 -17.28 23.10
C ARG A 159 -11.89 -16.41 23.84
N LYS A 160 -12.99 -16.01 23.19
CA LYS A 160 -14.08 -15.17 23.76
C LYS A 160 -13.57 -13.84 24.33
N LEU A 161 -12.58 -13.24 23.68
CA LEU A 161 -11.98 -11.98 24.10
C LEU A 161 -12.79 -10.79 23.56
N SER A 162 -13.09 -9.83 24.44
CA SER A 162 -13.81 -8.61 24.08
C SER A 162 -12.82 -7.47 23.87
N VAL A 163 -12.73 -6.97 22.63
CA VAL A 163 -11.89 -5.82 22.28
C VAL A 163 -12.77 -4.63 21.91
N ARG A 164 -12.59 -3.50 22.59
CA ARG A 164 -13.31 -2.25 22.36
C ARG A 164 -12.35 -1.18 21.83
N GLY A 165 -12.71 -0.56 20.71
CA GLY A 165 -12.01 0.64 20.22
C GLY A 165 -12.57 1.91 20.88
N SER A 166 -11.71 2.90 21.07
CA SER A 166 -12.04 4.26 21.49
C SER A 166 -11.90 5.22 20.30
N LYS A 167 -12.38 6.46 20.48
CA LYS A 167 -12.27 7.51 19.45
C LYS A 167 -10.83 7.99 19.24
N HIS A 168 -9.99 7.86 20.25
CA HIS A 168 -8.61 8.34 20.26
C HIS A 168 -7.71 7.23 20.83
N PRO A 169 -7.38 6.21 20.02
CA PRO A 169 -6.51 5.14 20.48
C PRO A 169 -5.11 5.69 20.79
N PRO A 170 -4.44 5.18 21.83
CA PRO A 170 -3.06 5.53 22.12
C PRO A 170 -2.14 5.10 20.97
N ASN A 171 -1.10 5.89 20.70
CA ASN A 171 -0.06 5.47 19.77
C ASN A 171 0.86 4.46 20.47
N LEU A 172 0.69 3.18 20.18
CA LEU A 172 1.47 2.08 20.75
C LEU A 172 2.63 1.64 19.85
N GLU A 173 2.96 2.41 18.81
CA GLU A 173 4.01 2.09 17.83
C GLU A 173 3.87 0.67 17.24
N ASP A 174 4.79 -0.23 17.61
CA ASP A 174 4.87 -1.63 17.20
C ASP A 174 4.16 -2.59 18.18
N ALA A 175 3.75 -2.10 19.35
CA ALA A 175 3.10 -2.90 20.38
C ALA A 175 1.60 -3.06 20.08
N VAL A 176 1.29 -4.10 19.31
CA VAL A 176 -0.07 -4.51 18.96
C VAL A 176 -0.32 -5.96 19.39
N ILE A 177 -1.59 -6.29 19.61
CA ILE A 177 -1.98 -7.69 19.81
C ILE A 177 -1.62 -8.46 18.54
N HIS A 178 -0.85 -9.53 18.70
CA HIS A 178 -0.43 -10.35 17.58
C HIS A 178 -0.33 -11.82 18.00
N LEU A 179 -0.20 -12.68 16.98
CA LEU A 179 -0.03 -14.12 17.14
C LEU A 179 1.44 -14.49 16.99
N SER A 180 1.93 -15.33 17.88
CA SER A 180 3.31 -15.80 17.96
C SER A 180 3.35 -17.31 18.27
N PRO A 181 4.21 -18.11 17.62
CA PRO A 181 5.27 -17.72 16.69
C PRO A 181 4.81 -17.55 15.23
N ASP A 182 3.61 -18.01 14.87
CA ASP A 182 3.07 -17.91 13.51
C ASP A 182 1.88 -16.93 13.45
N PRO A 183 2.07 -15.73 12.88
CA PRO A 183 1.01 -14.72 12.74
C PRO A 183 -0.20 -15.16 11.91
N ALA A 184 -0.05 -16.15 11.03
CA ALA A 184 -1.11 -16.62 10.14
C ALA A 184 -1.90 -17.82 10.72
N SER A 185 -1.49 -18.35 11.88
CA SER A 185 -2.13 -19.50 12.51
C SER A 185 -3.02 -19.08 13.69
N PRO A 186 -4.35 -19.32 13.65
CA PRO A 186 -5.24 -19.01 14.76
C PRO A 186 -4.93 -19.77 16.08
N THR A 187 -4.18 -20.86 15.99
CA THR A 187 -3.79 -21.71 17.13
C THR A 187 -2.51 -21.22 17.81
N SER A 188 -1.78 -20.29 17.20
CA SER A 188 -0.63 -19.64 17.83
C SER A 188 -1.04 -18.86 19.08
N THR A 189 -0.07 -18.64 19.96
CA THR A 189 -0.28 -17.95 21.24
C THR A 189 -0.54 -16.47 20.96
N LEU A 190 -1.54 -15.88 21.61
CA LEU A 190 -1.73 -14.44 21.58
C LEU A 190 -0.73 -13.75 22.51
N GLU A 191 -0.13 -12.68 22.02
CA GLU A 191 0.70 -11.78 22.81
C GLU A 191 0.01 -10.41 22.87
N PHE A 192 -0.06 -9.85 24.07
CA PHE A 192 -0.76 -8.59 24.33
C PHE A 192 0.23 -7.51 24.80
N PRO A 193 0.06 -6.27 24.33
CA PRO A 193 0.58 -5.10 25.03
C PRO A 193 -0.13 -4.96 26.38
N VAL A 194 0.64 -4.90 27.46
CA VAL A 194 0.11 -4.77 28.82
C VAL A 194 0.71 -3.55 29.49
N MET A 195 -0.14 -2.74 30.09
CA MET A 195 0.25 -1.62 30.93
C MET A 195 -0.11 -1.93 32.38
N LEU A 196 0.92 -2.01 33.22
CA LEU A 196 0.77 -2.08 34.67
C LEU A 196 0.66 -0.65 35.21
N LEU A 197 -0.40 -0.38 35.95
CA LEU A 197 -0.69 0.93 36.51
C LEU A 197 -0.57 0.88 38.03
N TYR A 198 0.21 1.80 38.60
CA TYR A 198 0.41 1.95 40.05
C TYR A 198 -0.27 3.25 40.51
N PRO A 199 -1.60 3.26 40.66
CA PRO A 199 -2.38 4.49 40.81
C PRO A 199 -2.05 5.29 42.07
N MET A 200 -1.62 4.63 43.15
CA MET A 200 -1.28 5.29 44.41
C MET A 200 -0.04 6.19 44.32
N HIS A 201 0.83 5.91 43.33
CA HIS A 201 2.10 6.60 43.13
C HIS A 201 2.19 7.29 41.76
N ASN A 202 1.12 7.20 40.95
CA ASN A 202 1.04 7.73 39.59
C ASN A 202 2.21 7.25 38.70
N GLN A 203 2.54 5.96 38.81
CA GLN A 203 3.57 5.30 38.01
C GLN A 203 2.94 4.25 37.09
N SER A 204 3.66 3.86 36.05
CA SER A 204 3.23 2.78 35.14
C SER A 204 4.42 2.08 34.51
N ASP A 205 4.28 0.78 34.26
CA ASP A 205 5.19 -0.02 33.45
C ASP A 205 4.49 -0.55 32.20
N PHE A 206 5.23 -0.65 31.09
CA PHE A 206 4.71 -1.11 29.81
C PHE A 206 5.47 -2.33 29.31
N ILE A 207 4.73 -3.40 29.04
CA ILE A 207 5.23 -4.66 28.50
C ILE A 207 4.68 -4.81 27.09
N LYS A 208 5.56 -4.80 26.09
CA LYS A 208 5.16 -4.81 24.67
C LYS A 208 4.42 -6.09 24.26
N ALA A 209 4.84 -7.23 24.81
CA ALA A 209 4.38 -8.54 24.43
C ALA A 209 4.33 -9.46 25.66
N TRP A 210 3.12 -9.70 26.15
CA TRP A 210 2.82 -10.61 27.24
C TRP A 210 2.03 -11.80 26.69
N SER A 211 2.57 -13.01 26.83
CA SER A 211 1.93 -14.24 26.37
C SER A 211 0.65 -14.54 27.14
N GLU A 212 -0.42 -14.91 26.43
CA GLU A 212 -1.71 -15.24 27.04
C GLU A 212 -1.65 -16.40 28.06
N LYS A 213 -0.61 -17.23 27.97
CA LYS A 213 -0.38 -18.40 28.83
C LYS A 213 0.35 -18.05 30.11
N ASP A 214 0.96 -16.87 30.18
CA ASP A 214 1.76 -16.45 31.31
C ASP A 214 0.82 -15.92 32.41
N THR A 215 1.15 -16.24 33.65
CA THR A 215 0.39 -15.79 34.82
C THR A 215 0.77 -14.38 35.22
N ILE A 216 -0.14 -13.69 35.91
CA ILE A 216 0.13 -12.34 36.44
C ILE A 216 1.33 -12.36 37.39
N ASN A 217 1.41 -13.35 38.27
CA ASN A 217 2.52 -13.51 39.22
C ASN A 217 3.87 -13.67 38.52
N GLN A 218 3.96 -14.47 37.45
CA GLN A 218 5.22 -14.67 36.73
C GLN A 218 5.85 -13.35 36.29
N HIS A 219 5.03 -12.37 35.90
CA HIS A 219 5.53 -11.03 35.55
C HIS A 219 5.76 -10.15 36.77
N LEU A 220 4.88 -10.16 37.76
CA LEU A 220 5.08 -9.38 38.98
C LEU A 220 6.35 -9.81 39.74
N ASP A 221 6.72 -11.09 39.71
CA ASP A 221 7.86 -11.64 40.44
C ASP A 221 9.20 -11.07 39.97
N TYR A 222 9.33 -10.72 38.68
CA TYR A 222 10.56 -10.08 38.17
C TYR A 222 10.48 -8.55 38.12
N ILE A 223 9.28 -7.97 38.20
CA ILE A 223 9.06 -6.52 38.17
C ILE A 223 9.17 -5.92 39.57
N LEU A 224 8.68 -6.64 40.58
CA LEU A 224 8.73 -6.22 41.98
C LEU A 224 10.01 -6.72 42.64
N PRO A 225 10.65 -5.93 43.51
CA PRO A 225 10.24 -4.62 44.00
C PRO A 225 10.56 -3.47 43.03
N LEU A 226 9.78 -2.39 43.12
CA LEU A 226 9.90 -1.24 42.22
C LEU A 226 10.99 -0.27 42.71
N PRO A 227 11.85 0.29 41.83
CA PRO A 227 12.96 1.17 42.25
C PRO A 227 12.53 2.42 43.02
N TRP A 228 11.31 2.92 42.77
CA TRP A 228 10.74 4.10 43.40
C TRP A 228 9.97 3.80 44.70
N ASP A 229 9.72 2.52 45.00
CA ASP A 229 8.96 2.08 46.18
C ASP A 229 9.85 2.09 47.43
N THR A 230 10.14 3.30 47.93
CA THR A 230 10.96 3.50 49.13
C THR A 230 10.37 2.89 50.41
N LYS A 231 9.05 2.61 50.42
CA LYS A 231 8.34 2.06 51.58
C LYS A 231 8.16 0.54 51.51
N ASN A 232 8.61 -0.10 50.43
CA ASN A 232 8.41 -1.53 50.16
C ASN A 232 6.93 -1.95 50.24
N GLU A 233 6.02 -1.09 49.79
CA GLU A 233 4.58 -1.36 49.76
C GLU A 233 4.19 -2.37 48.65
N TYR A 234 5.00 -2.46 47.59
CA TYR A 234 4.78 -3.29 46.41
C TYR A 234 5.67 -4.54 46.42
N GLN A 235 5.23 -5.56 47.15
CA GLN A 235 5.80 -6.91 47.12
C GLN A 235 4.81 -7.89 46.48
N PRO A 236 5.28 -9.00 45.89
CA PRO A 236 4.40 -10.00 45.28
C PRO A 236 3.24 -10.43 46.19
N ASP A 237 3.44 -10.51 47.50
CA ASP A 237 2.40 -10.91 48.46
C ASP A 237 1.54 -9.74 48.99
N THR A 238 2.01 -8.50 48.90
CA THR A 238 1.34 -7.32 49.46
C THR A 238 0.54 -6.52 48.43
N VAL A 239 0.49 -6.97 47.18
CA VAL A 239 -0.28 -6.33 46.11
C VAL A 239 -1.49 -7.14 45.67
N GLU A 240 -2.50 -6.40 45.22
CA GLU A 240 -3.69 -6.92 44.57
C GLU A 240 -3.80 -6.35 43.14
N CYS A 241 -4.32 -7.16 42.23
CA CYS A 241 -4.48 -6.78 40.82
C CYS A 241 -5.95 -6.57 40.49
N TYR A 242 -6.23 -5.50 39.75
CA TYR A 242 -7.55 -5.13 39.29
C TYR A 242 -7.54 -4.85 37.78
N MET A 243 -8.68 -5.06 37.12
CA MET A 243 -8.87 -4.75 35.70
C MET A 243 -10.20 -4.04 35.49
N ASP A 244 -10.29 -3.28 34.40
CA ASP A 244 -11.54 -2.68 33.96
C ASP A 244 -12.53 -3.75 33.47
N THR A 245 -13.80 -3.51 33.73
CA THR A 245 -14.90 -4.36 33.26
C THR A 245 -15.66 -3.70 32.11
N ILE A 246 -16.32 -4.51 31.27
CA ILE A 246 -17.19 -4.07 30.17
C ILE A 246 -18.30 -3.11 30.68
N SER A 247 -18.73 -3.27 31.94
CA SER A 247 -19.76 -2.43 32.59
C SER A 247 -19.26 -1.07 33.10
N GLY A 248 -17.97 -0.77 32.90
CA GLY A 248 -17.32 0.47 33.35
C GLY A 248 -16.95 0.48 34.85
N GLY A 249 -16.84 -0.68 35.50
CA GLY A 249 -16.33 -0.82 36.88
C GLY A 249 -15.01 -1.58 36.95
N LEU A 250 -14.56 -1.93 38.16
CA LEU A 250 -13.35 -2.73 38.40
C LEU A 250 -13.67 -4.15 38.87
N VAL A 251 -12.82 -5.11 38.48
CA VAL A 251 -12.84 -6.48 38.99
C VAL A 251 -11.47 -6.87 39.52
N LYS A 252 -11.44 -7.51 40.70
CA LYS A 252 -10.22 -8.10 41.27
C LYS A 252 -9.85 -9.36 40.50
N ILE A 253 -8.60 -9.49 40.09
CA ILE A 253 -8.07 -10.64 39.36
C ILE A 253 -7.07 -11.40 40.22
N GLY A 254 -7.20 -12.72 40.25
CA GLY A 254 -6.27 -13.59 40.96
C GLY A 254 -4.91 -13.62 40.26
N LYS A 255 -3.83 -13.39 41.02
CA LYS A 255 -2.49 -13.29 40.43
C LYS A 255 -1.94 -14.62 39.87
N LYS A 256 -2.50 -15.75 40.30
CA LYS A 256 -2.17 -17.09 39.78
C LYS A 256 -2.85 -17.43 38.46
N LEU A 257 -3.82 -16.61 38.02
CA LEU A 257 -4.49 -16.81 36.73
C LEU A 257 -3.55 -16.42 35.59
N THR A 258 -3.68 -17.16 34.48
CA THR A 258 -3.10 -16.76 33.20
C THR A 258 -3.77 -15.49 32.68
N LEU A 259 -3.08 -14.77 31.81
CA LEU A 259 -3.66 -13.58 31.16
C LEU A 259 -4.92 -13.94 30.36
N LEU A 260 -4.94 -15.10 29.70
CA LEU A 260 -6.13 -15.61 28.99
C LEU A 260 -7.31 -15.83 29.94
N GLU A 261 -7.13 -16.46 31.10
CA GLU A 261 -8.19 -16.68 32.09
C GLU A 261 -8.71 -15.36 32.66
N ALA A 262 -7.81 -14.39 32.90
CA ALA A 262 -8.17 -13.05 33.36
C ALA A 262 -9.01 -12.29 32.32
N LEU A 263 -8.77 -12.49 31.02
CA LEU A 263 -9.46 -11.80 29.93
C LEU A 263 -10.71 -12.53 29.41
N SER A 264 -10.79 -13.86 29.56
CA SER A 264 -11.89 -14.68 29.02
C SER A 264 -13.06 -14.89 30.01
N ASN A 265 -13.03 -14.23 31.17
CA ASN A 265 -14.04 -14.35 32.22
C ASN A 265 -15.40 -13.69 31.89
N GLY A 266 -15.52 -13.06 30.71
CA GLY A 266 -16.73 -12.38 30.23
C GLY A 266 -17.07 -11.08 30.94
N LYS A 267 -16.22 -10.61 31.86
CA LYS A 267 -16.39 -9.34 32.59
C LYS A 267 -15.37 -8.30 32.18
N THR A 268 -14.14 -8.72 31.89
CA THR A 268 -13.02 -7.84 31.52
C THR A 268 -13.06 -7.46 30.04
N GLU A 269 -12.47 -6.32 29.71
CA GLU A 269 -12.34 -5.86 28.32
C GLU A 269 -10.93 -5.38 28.01
N ILE A 270 -10.57 -5.50 26.74
CA ILE A 270 -9.34 -4.95 26.17
C ILE A 270 -9.73 -3.67 25.44
N VAL A 271 -9.04 -2.57 25.75
CA VAL A 271 -9.38 -1.25 25.19
C VAL A 271 -8.25 -0.80 24.28
N ASP A 272 -8.58 -0.51 23.02
CA ASP A 272 -7.62 -0.08 22.00
C ASP A 272 -6.44 -1.05 21.79
N GLY A 273 -6.67 -2.35 22.00
CA GLY A 273 -5.62 -3.35 21.90
C GLY A 273 -4.64 -3.38 23.07
N LEU A 274 -4.90 -2.58 24.12
CA LEU A 274 -4.08 -2.51 25.32
C LEU A 274 -4.80 -3.15 26.51
N VAL A 275 -4.09 -4.05 27.20
CA VAL A 275 -4.54 -4.59 28.49
C VAL A 275 -4.04 -3.68 29.60
N ARG A 276 -4.94 -3.25 30.49
CA ARG A 276 -4.59 -2.40 31.64
C ARG A 276 -4.83 -3.17 32.92
N ILE A 277 -3.78 -3.31 33.73
CA ILE A 277 -3.84 -3.99 35.04
C ILE A 277 -3.41 -2.99 36.10
N TYR A 278 -4.30 -2.72 37.07
CA TYR A 278 -3.98 -1.87 38.21
C TYR A 278 -3.38 -2.72 39.31
N VAL A 279 -2.17 -2.38 39.75
CA VAL A 279 -1.45 -3.03 40.84
C VAL A 279 -1.52 -2.09 42.04
N VAL A 280 -2.15 -2.55 43.13
CA VAL A 280 -2.45 -1.71 44.31
C VAL A 280 -2.03 -2.45 45.58
N PRO A 281 -1.35 -1.79 46.54
CA PRO A 281 -1.06 -2.40 47.83
C PRO A 281 -2.35 -2.80 48.56
N THR A 282 -2.39 -4.00 49.14
CA THR A 282 -3.57 -4.54 49.83
C THR A 282 -4.08 -3.61 50.93
N SER A 283 -3.17 -2.94 51.64
CA SER A 283 -3.50 -1.97 52.69
C SER A 283 -4.25 -0.73 52.17
N MET A 284 -4.07 -0.38 50.89
CA MET A 284 -4.64 0.82 50.27
C MET A 284 -5.79 0.51 49.30
N ALA A 285 -6.01 -0.76 48.98
CA ALA A 285 -6.97 -1.18 47.96
C ALA A 285 -8.40 -0.69 48.24
N ALA A 286 -8.86 -0.76 49.50
CA ALA A 286 -10.20 -0.32 49.89
C ALA A 286 -10.42 1.18 49.60
N GLN A 287 -9.47 2.02 50.02
CA GLN A 287 -9.52 3.47 49.80
C GLN A 287 -9.51 3.81 48.30
N TRP A 288 -8.66 3.14 47.53
CA TRP A 288 -8.57 3.37 46.09
C TRP A 288 -9.86 2.99 45.36
N ILE A 289 -10.48 1.85 45.71
CA ILE A 289 -11.74 1.41 45.10
C ILE A 289 -12.87 2.44 45.34
N GLU A 290 -12.96 3.00 46.54
CA GLU A 290 -13.95 4.06 46.84
C GLU A 290 -13.70 5.32 46.00
N GLU A 291 -12.44 5.72 45.84
CA GLU A 291 -12.09 6.87 45.02
C GLU A 291 -12.48 6.66 43.54
N VAL A 292 -12.25 5.46 43.01
CA VAL A 292 -12.64 5.09 41.64
C VAL A 292 -14.16 5.11 41.47
N LYS A 293 -14.92 4.55 42.42
CA LYS A 293 -16.40 4.61 42.39
C LYS A 293 -16.91 6.05 42.36
N ARG A 294 -16.36 6.91 43.24
CA ARG A 294 -16.68 8.33 43.29
C ARG A 294 -16.39 9.04 41.97
N LYS A 295 -15.23 8.77 41.34
CA LYS A 295 -14.85 9.32 40.03
C LYS A 295 -15.77 8.85 38.90
N MET A 296 -16.31 7.64 39.00
CA MET A 296 -17.24 7.06 38.02
C MET A 296 -18.71 7.48 38.24
N GLY A 297 -19.00 8.32 39.25
CA GLY A 297 -20.35 8.79 39.54
C GLY A 297 -21.29 7.71 40.09
N ARG A 298 -20.73 6.69 40.75
CA ARG A 298 -21.47 5.62 41.44
C ARG A 298 -21.27 5.69 42.94
#